data_AF-A0A2E6W8C0-F1
#
_entry.id   AF-A0A2E6W8C0-F1
#
_cell.length_a   1.000
_cell.length_b   1.000
_cell.length_c   1.000
_cell.angle_alpha   90.00
_cell.angle_beta   90.00
_cell.angle_gamma   90.00
#
_symmetry.space_group_name_H-M   'P 1'
#
loop_
_entity.id
_entity.type
_entity.pdbx_description
1 polymer ?
#
loop_
_entity_poly.entity_id
_entity_poly.type
_entity_poly.pdbx_seq_one_letter_code
_entity_poly.pdbx_strand_id
1 'polypeptide(L)'
;MGGFSRKLKRRNLAKSRKVFMKHFKKTMENFKKQVMCSICRRQPEEGEKIDDWRINQQSNNIDLICSSCYNEGKHEEVPSGKT
;
A
#
# COMPACT_ATOMS: atom_id res chain seq x y z
N MET A 1 43.44 -0.64 -12.63
CA MET A 1 42.95 0.52 -11.84
C MET A 1 41.42 0.62 -11.89
N GLY A 2 40.67 -0.03 -10.97
CA GLY A 2 39.19 0.04 -10.99
C GLY A 2 38.50 0.07 -9.61
N GLY A 3 39.26 0.08 -8.51
CA GLY A 3 38.72 0.01 -7.14
C GLY A 3 38.17 1.33 -6.61
N PHE A 4 38.86 2.45 -6.88
CA PHE A 4 38.50 3.77 -6.36
C PHE A 4 37.20 4.32 -6.97
N SER A 5 37.02 4.21 -8.29
CA SER A 5 35.79 4.64 -8.98
C SER A 5 34.56 3.83 -8.54
N ARG A 6 34.74 2.54 -8.24
CA ARG A 6 33.67 1.70 -7.65
C ARG A 6 33.29 2.15 -6.24
N LYS A 7 34.27 2.54 -5.41
CA LYS A 7 34.03 3.05 -4.04
C LYS A 7 33.30 4.40 -4.04
N LEU A 8 33.64 5.32 -4.94
CA LEU A 8 32.92 6.59 -5.11
C LEU A 8 31.48 6.38 -5.61
N LYS A 9 31.28 5.52 -6.63
CA LYS A 9 29.94 5.18 -7.12
C LYS A 9 29.04 4.59 -6.02
N ARG A 10 29.57 3.69 -5.19
CA ARG A 10 28.83 3.11 -4.04
C ARG A 10 28.41 4.17 -3.02
N ARG A 11 29.29 5.12 -2.69
CA ARG A 11 28.98 6.21 -1.74
C ARG A 11 27.90 7.15 -2.29
N ASN A 12 27.98 7.52 -3.57
CA ASN A 12 26.99 8.36 -4.22
C ASN A 12 25.62 7.67 -4.31
N LEU A 13 25.60 6.37 -4.62
CA LEU A 13 24.36 5.58 -4.61
C LEU A 13 23.75 5.49 -3.21
N ALA A 14 24.56 5.25 -2.17
CA ALA A 14 24.08 5.20 -0.79
C ALA A 14 23.48 6.55 -0.34
N LYS A 15 24.11 7.68 -0.70
CA LYS A 15 23.58 9.02 -0.43
C LYS A 15 22.27 9.25 -1.17
N SER A 16 22.21 8.92 -2.46
CA SER A 16 21.01 9.08 -3.29
C SER A 16 19.85 8.21 -2.78
N ARG A 17 20.13 6.97 -2.36
CA ARG A 17 19.14 6.07 -1.74
C ARG A 17 18.58 6.64 -0.44
N LYS A 18 19.41 7.24 0.41
CA LYS A 18 18.94 7.88 1.65
C LYS A 18 17.99 9.05 1.36
N VAL A 19 18.33 9.89 0.38
CA VAL A 19 17.47 11.00 -0.05
C VAL A 19 16.15 10.48 -0.61
N PHE A 20 16.21 9.51 -1.54
CA PHE A 20 15.02 8.86 -2.10
C PHE A 20 14.12 8.28 -1.00
N MET A 21 14.68 7.50 -0.07
CA MET A 21 13.91 6.90 1.02
C MET A 21 13.27 7.94 1.94
N LYS A 22 13.93 9.07 2.19
CA LYS A 22 13.35 10.18 2.96
C LYS A 22 12.16 10.80 2.24
N HIS A 23 12.29 11.08 0.94
CA HIS A 23 11.18 11.62 0.14
C HIS A 23 10.05 10.61 0.00
N PHE A 24 10.37 9.36 -0.30
CA PHE A 24 9.39 8.27 -0.41
C PHE A 24 8.59 8.09 0.88
N LYS A 25 9.25 8.05 2.04
CA LYS A 25 8.55 7.97 3.35
C LYS A 25 7.58 9.13 3.54
N LYS A 26 8.01 10.36 3.27
CA LYS A 26 7.15 11.55 3.39
C LYS A 26 5.96 11.50 2.43
N THR A 27 6.18 11.05 1.19
CA THR A 27 5.11 10.86 0.21
C THR A 27 4.14 9.78 0.67
N MET A 28 4.65 8.65 1.18
CA MET A 28 3.82 7.56 1.68
C MET A 28 3.02 7.97 2.91
N GLU A 29 3.58 8.74 3.83
CA GLU A 29 2.85 9.29 4.99
C GLU A 29 1.67 10.18 4.55
N ASN A 30 1.88 11.04 3.55
CA ASN A 30 0.81 11.85 2.98
C ASN A 30 -0.22 10.99 2.24
N PHE A 31 0.23 9.96 1.51
CA PHE A 31 -0.65 9.00 0.85
C PHE A 31 -1.50 8.24 1.86
N LYS A 32 -0.93 7.77 2.99
CA LYS A 32 -1.68 7.09 4.06
C LYS A 32 -2.84 7.95 4.58
N LYS A 33 -2.66 9.27 4.69
CA LYS A 33 -3.71 10.21 5.12
C LYS A 33 -4.84 10.37 4.10
N GLN A 34 -4.55 10.10 2.82
CA GLN A 34 -5.52 10.18 1.73
C GLN A 34 -6.21 8.84 1.46
N VAL A 35 -5.60 7.72 1.86
CA VAL A 35 -6.18 6.39 1.72
C VAL A 35 -7.27 6.18 2.77
N MET A 36 -8.47 5.83 2.30
CA MET A 36 -9.62 5.49 3.13
C MET A 36 -10.33 4.28 2.52
N CYS A 37 -10.94 3.45 3.37
CA CYS A 37 -11.70 2.33 2.88
C CYS A 37 -12.96 2.84 2.17
N SER A 38 -13.24 2.36 0.96
CA SER A 38 -14.43 2.76 0.21
C SER A 38 -15.75 2.32 0.87
N ILE A 39 -15.72 1.25 1.66
CA ILE A 39 -16.89 0.68 2.36
C ILE A 39 -17.10 1.37 3.72
N CYS A 40 -16.18 1.18 4.67
CA CYS A 40 -16.35 1.68 6.04
C CYS A 40 -15.77 3.08 6.28
N ARG A 41 -15.14 3.70 5.27
CA ARG A 41 -14.51 5.04 5.34
C ARG A 41 -13.44 5.17 6.43
N ARG A 42 -12.94 4.07 7.00
CA ARG A 42 -11.84 4.11 7.97
C ARG A 42 -10.51 4.42 7.28
N GLN A 43 -9.63 5.11 8.00
CA GLN A 43 -8.23 5.28 7.60
C GLN A 43 -7.40 4.07 8.07
N PRO A 44 -6.26 3.78 7.41
CA PRO A 44 -5.31 2.78 7.89
C PRO A 44 -4.79 3.13 9.28
N GLU A 45 -4.79 2.16 10.19
CA GLU A 45 -4.27 2.36 11.54
C GLU A 45 -2.73 2.35 11.58
N GLU A 46 -2.15 2.86 12.66
CA GLU A 46 -0.70 2.83 12.84
C GLU A 46 -0.21 1.37 12.94
N GLY A 47 0.69 0.98 12.05
CA GLY A 47 1.16 -0.40 11.91
C GLY A 47 0.44 -1.22 10.84
N GLU A 48 -0.70 -0.75 10.33
CA GLU A 48 -1.40 -1.41 9.22
C GLU A 48 -0.66 -1.21 7.89
N LYS A 49 -0.53 -2.30 7.13
CA LYS A 49 0.06 -2.28 5.78
C LYS A 49 -1.05 -2.07 4.76
N ILE A 50 -0.99 -0.94 4.07
CA ILE A 50 -1.92 -0.62 2.97
C ILE A 50 -1.81 -1.65 1.85
N ASP A 51 -0.65 -2.30 1.68
CA ASP A 51 -0.45 -3.37 0.70
C ASP A 51 -1.37 -4.58 0.93
N ASP A 52 -1.88 -4.77 2.15
CA ASP A 52 -2.82 -5.84 2.47
C ASP A 52 -4.28 -5.48 2.08
N TRP A 53 -4.56 -4.20 1.78
CA TRP A 53 -5.87 -3.75 1.33
C TRP A 53 -6.10 -4.16 -0.12
N ARG A 54 -7.37 -4.39 -0.49
CA ARG A 54 -7.76 -4.88 -1.81
C ARG A 54 -8.35 -3.77 -2.65
N ILE A 55 -8.10 -3.80 -3.95
CA ILE A 55 -8.78 -2.88 -4.88
C ILE A 55 -10.22 -3.36 -5.06
N ASN A 56 -11.18 -2.44 -5.01
CA ASN A 56 -12.56 -2.72 -5.37
C ASN A 56 -12.65 -2.96 -6.88
N GLN A 57 -12.77 -4.22 -7.29
CA GLN A 57 -12.89 -4.59 -8.71
C GLN A 57 -14.23 -4.18 -9.35
N GLN A 58 -15.22 -3.81 -8.53
CA GLN A 58 -16.54 -3.37 -9.00
C GLN A 58 -16.62 -1.86 -9.23
N SER A 59 -15.61 -1.10 -8.80
CA SER A 59 -15.55 0.33 -9.04
C SER A 59 -14.78 0.65 -10.33
N ASN A 60 -15.25 1.67 -11.05
CA ASN A 60 -14.53 2.23 -12.19
C ASN A 60 -13.33 3.11 -11.75
N ASN A 61 -13.17 3.32 -10.43
CA ASN A 61 -12.07 4.07 -9.84
C ASN A 61 -11.15 3.15 -9.03
N ILE A 62 -9.93 3.63 -8.74
CA ILE A 62 -8.99 2.94 -7.82
C ILE A 62 -9.45 3.17 -6.39
N ASP A 63 -10.47 2.42 -5.99
CA ASP A 63 -10.99 2.41 -4.62
C ASP A 63 -10.36 1.26 -3.83
N LEU A 64 -9.92 1.54 -2.60
CA LEU A 64 -9.33 0.53 -1.72
C LEU A 64 -10.34 0.06 -0.67
N ILE A 65 -10.38 -1.24 -0.44
CA ILE A 65 -11.20 -1.92 0.56
C ILE A 65 -10.25 -2.48 1.63
N CYS A 66 -10.51 -2.14 2.89
CA CYS A 66 -9.72 -2.67 3.99
C CYS A 66 -9.93 -4.17 4.17
N SER A 67 -8.95 -4.86 4.76
CA SER A 67 -8.97 -6.32 4.90
C SER A 67 -10.21 -6.83 5.65
N SER A 68 -10.70 -6.08 6.64
CA SER A 68 -11.93 -6.42 7.38
C SER A 68 -13.15 -6.46 6.48
N CYS A 69 -13.45 -5.35 5.77
CA CYS A 69 -14.61 -5.30 4.88
C CYS A 69 -14.49 -6.25 3.69
N TYR A 70 -13.27 -6.51 3.21
CA TYR A 70 -13.05 -7.49 2.15
C TYR A 70 -13.35 -8.92 2.60
N ASN A 71 -12.99 -9.28 3.83
CA ASN A 71 -13.27 -10.61 4.38
C ASN A 71 -14.76 -10.78 4.74
N GLU A 72 -15.40 -9.73 5.26
CA GLU A 72 -16.85 -9.72 5.56
C GLU A 72 -17.69 -9.85 4.29
N GLY A 73 -17.33 -9.14 3.21
CA GLY A 73 -18.02 -9.25 1.91
C GLY A 73 -17.84 -10.60 1.21
N LYS A 74 -16.93 -11.45 1.67
CA LYS A 74 -16.74 -12.83 1.16
C LYS A 74 -17.60 -13.87 1.85
N HIS A 75 -18.39 -13.49 2.86
CA HIS A 75 -19.27 -14.40 3.58
C HIS A 75 -20.71 -14.46 3.04
N GLU A 76 -21.00 -13.88 1.87
CA GLU A 76 -22.30 -14.01 1.17
C GLU A 76 -22.25 -14.86 -0.10
N GLU A 77 -21.33 -15.82 -0.18
CA GLU A 77 -21.49 -16.96 -1.10
C GLU A 77 -21.64 -18.26 -0.29
N VAL A 78 -22.77 -18.39 0.42
CA VAL A 78 -23.30 -19.71 0.76
C VAL A 78 -24.33 -20.10 -0.32
N PRO A 79 -24.09 -21.19 -1.07
CA PRO A 79 -24.96 -21.66 -2.12
C PRO A 79 -26.12 -22.50 -1.57
N SER A 80 -27.18 -22.60 -2.38
CA SER A 80 -28.27 -23.59 -2.31
C SER A 80 -29.37 -23.38 -1.27
N GLY A 81 -30.50 -22.88 -1.78
CA GLY A 81 -31.82 -23.12 -1.20
C GLY A 81 -32.80 -23.45 -2.31
N LYS A 82 -32.81 -24.72 -2.75
CA LYS A 82 -33.99 -25.32 -3.38
C LYS A 82 -35.16 -25.14 -2.43
N THR A 83 -36.31 -24.64 -2.90
CA THR A 83 -37.63 -25.26 -2.67
C THR A 83 -38.54 -24.81 -3.80
#